data_AF-A0A2E0SNZ3-F1
#
_entry.id   AF-A0A2E0SNZ3-F1
#
_cell.length_a   1.000
_cell.length_b   1.000
_cell.length_c   1.000
_cell.angle_alpha   90.00
_cell.angle_beta   90.00
_cell.angle_gamma   90.00
#
_symmetry.space_group_name_H-M   'P 1'
#
loop_
_entity.id
_entity.type
_entity.pdbx_description
1 polymer ?
#
loop_
_entity_poly.entity_id
_entity_poly.type
_entity_poly.pdbx_seq_one_letter_code
_entity_poly.pdbx_strand_id
1 'polypeptide(L)'
;MCCLITAPVSGQLTQVEQNFSTDPGWNHYQNRIVGIEMPRVIQDFGWRNTNFTGTGPGEIGGRVDNSRRQAYYAIPLGRPLTFDDELSASGKLAVKHIGNRGVAYIGFFISHRHTWRVWSSMGFRIWEEGRQGQIMFDWMSSDWQARGAETAILLDPDGAVHEWSFHYQPDAKVEPNWRDKNLEAIITDEDGNGRPIEIQGEQFLLEKLRKFEPDVTAAELRGRLLALRDQGLVEYFHRHDQHRWWKRSHPEESHGRVTLQFDNEIPYVFWFDKEIRNAPALFDRFGLFNIARFGEYVELYLGDLTINGEQIELSENPHWQGENNETEYIEPNFHGMQDYGWSQTNWAGKKTGEIGGLFWRTEPHDPAASYYADEIGSLTLEDPIEFSGSISFTDGMSDAGGYFGYFSREAQLEKYEKDDPRASFPFKNMMGFQIADRSSVGYNLRPVASDSAGGRTGADCGVFLPDSRQRHFTFKYDPEANEGIGRVTVTLDGETQEYKLTKAQRDRGALFDHFGLVNVRVGGHSIQYYLDDLSYTANYPDGKNPAFKPQTYVEVPYPKESAGRKY
;
A
#
# COMPACT_ATOMS: atom_id res chain seq x y z
N MET A 1 31.82 50.49 -11.79
CA MET A 1 30.80 50.51 -10.71
C MET A 1 29.56 51.18 -11.29
N CYS A 2 28.64 50.37 -11.80
CA CYS A 2 27.28 50.75 -12.20
C CYS A 2 26.51 49.43 -12.22
N CYS A 3 25.79 49.11 -11.15
CA CYS A 3 24.96 47.92 -11.10
C CYS A 3 23.75 48.16 -12.02
N LEU A 4 23.78 47.55 -13.19
CA LEU A 4 22.58 47.33 -14.00
C LEU A 4 21.75 46.28 -13.27
N ILE A 5 20.70 46.72 -12.59
CA ILE A 5 19.59 45.85 -12.20
C ILE A 5 18.85 45.53 -13.49
N THR A 6 19.10 44.35 -14.06
CA THR A 6 18.26 43.78 -15.10
C THR A 6 16.92 43.42 -14.47
N ALA A 7 15.86 44.15 -14.83
CA ALA A 7 14.49 43.73 -14.55
C ALA A 7 14.25 42.34 -15.20
N PRO A 8 13.52 41.42 -14.54
CA PRO A 8 13.11 40.19 -15.20
C PRO A 8 12.25 40.53 -16.40
N VAL A 9 12.59 39.96 -17.56
CA VAL A 9 11.77 40.03 -18.76
C VAL A 9 10.47 39.28 -18.44
N SER A 10 9.38 40.02 -18.22
CA SER A 10 8.04 39.46 -18.06
C SER A 10 7.61 38.87 -19.39
N GLY A 11 7.69 37.53 -19.53
CA GLY A 11 6.92 36.86 -20.58
C GLY A 11 5.41 37.09 -20.36
N GLN A 12 4.63 36.97 -21.43
CA GLN A 12 3.18 37.05 -21.35
C GLN A 12 2.62 35.69 -20.90
N LEU A 13 1.86 35.67 -19.79
CA LEU A 13 1.14 34.47 -19.37
C LEU A 13 0.25 33.96 -20.50
N THR A 14 0.38 32.68 -20.82
CA THR A 14 -0.33 32.01 -21.90
C THR A 14 -1.01 30.77 -21.35
N GLN A 15 -2.23 30.50 -21.80
CA GLN A 15 -2.91 29.23 -21.53
C GLN A 15 -2.55 28.24 -22.63
N VAL A 16 -1.97 27.10 -22.25
CA VAL A 16 -1.52 26.04 -23.14
C VAL A 16 -2.55 24.91 -23.13
N GLU A 17 -2.88 24.39 -24.31
CA GLU A 17 -3.83 23.29 -24.49
C GLU A 17 -3.08 22.05 -25.01
N GLN A 18 -3.25 20.90 -24.37
CA GLN A 18 -2.62 19.63 -24.73
C GLN A 18 -3.63 18.48 -24.68
N ASN A 19 -3.94 17.95 -25.86
CA ASN A 19 -4.84 16.81 -26.05
C ASN A 19 -4.11 15.47 -26.27
N PHE A 20 -2.77 15.50 -26.16
CA PHE A 20 -1.87 14.35 -26.28
C PHE A 20 -2.09 13.38 -27.46
N SER A 21 -2.74 13.82 -28.54
CA SER A 21 -2.89 13.01 -29.75
C SER A 21 -1.56 12.60 -30.39
N THR A 22 -0.48 13.30 -30.04
CA THR A 22 0.92 12.96 -30.29
C THR A 22 1.76 13.28 -29.05
N ASP A 23 2.92 12.63 -28.91
CA ASP A 23 3.89 12.99 -27.87
C ASP A 23 4.27 14.48 -28.01
N PRO A 24 4.06 15.33 -26.98
CA PRO A 24 4.44 16.73 -27.04
C PRO A 24 5.96 16.93 -26.96
N GLY A 25 6.74 15.88 -26.66
CA GLY A 25 8.19 15.95 -26.54
C GLY A 25 8.64 16.70 -25.29
N TRP A 26 7.88 16.57 -24.20
CA TRP A 26 8.16 17.23 -22.94
C TRP A 26 9.49 16.81 -22.31
N ASN A 27 10.02 17.67 -21.44
CA ASN A 27 11.23 17.37 -20.71
C ASN A 27 10.99 16.23 -19.72
N HIS A 28 11.98 15.37 -19.57
CA HIS A 28 11.82 14.15 -18.80
C HIS A 28 13.12 13.71 -18.15
N TYR A 29 13.00 12.94 -17.07
CA TYR A 29 14.11 12.38 -16.33
C TYR A 29 13.66 11.09 -15.65
N GLN A 30 14.31 9.96 -15.97
CA GLN A 30 14.09 8.64 -15.34
C GLN A 30 12.61 8.18 -15.22
N ASN A 31 11.72 8.68 -16.07
CA ASN A 31 10.30 8.36 -16.05
C ASN A 31 9.96 7.03 -16.76
N ARG A 32 10.83 6.58 -17.67
CA ARG A 32 10.71 5.30 -18.39
C ARG A 32 11.87 4.38 -18.02
N ILE A 33 11.66 3.49 -17.08
CA ILE A 33 12.61 2.44 -16.69
C ILE A 33 12.19 1.13 -17.34
N VAL A 34 13.13 0.45 -17.99
CA VAL A 34 12.94 -0.89 -18.55
C VAL A 34 13.75 -1.88 -17.71
N GLY A 35 13.07 -2.88 -17.18
CA GLY A 35 13.72 -3.96 -16.45
C GLY A 35 14.47 -4.90 -17.38
N ILE A 36 15.74 -5.18 -17.06
CA ILE A 36 16.52 -6.25 -17.72
C ILE A 36 16.77 -7.39 -16.72
N GLU A 37 16.97 -8.60 -17.24
CA GLU A 37 17.14 -9.82 -16.42
C GLU A 37 15.96 -10.13 -15.49
N MET A 38 14.76 -9.76 -15.92
CA MET A 38 13.52 -9.98 -15.18
C MET A 38 13.28 -11.48 -14.94
N PRO A 39 12.89 -11.88 -13.73
CA PRO A 39 12.63 -13.28 -13.42
C PRO A 39 11.38 -13.77 -14.13
N ARG A 40 11.35 -15.08 -14.33
CA ARG A 40 10.16 -15.78 -14.79
C ARG A 40 9.28 -16.10 -13.59
N VAL A 41 8.03 -15.68 -13.66
CA VAL A 41 6.98 -16.05 -12.72
C VAL A 41 6.28 -17.29 -13.24
N ILE A 42 6.14 -18.28 -12.36
CA ILE A 42 5.44 -19.54 -12.64
C ILE A 42 4.37 -19.71 -11.59
N GLN A 43 3.11 -19.55 -11.98
CA GLN A 43 1.98 -19.98 -11.18
C GLN A 43 1.63 -21.39 -11.64
N ASP A 44 1.75 -22.35 -10.73
CA ASP A 44 1.43 -23.75 -10.98
C ASP A 44 0.78 -24.35 -9.74
N PHE A 45 -0.45 -23.89 -9.47
CA PHE A 45 -1.21 -24.33 -8.32
C PHE A 45 -2.70 -24.49 -8.64
N GLY A 46 -3.36 -25.36 -7.89
CA GLY A 46 -4.76 -25.71 -8.06
C GLY A 46 -5.06 -27.06 -7.45
N TRP A 47 -6.07 -27.78 -7.97
CA TRP A 47 -6.25 -29.18 -7.59
C TRP A 47 -5.14 -30.05 -8.18
N ARG A 48 -4.56 -30.92 -7.36
CA ARG A 48 -3.48 -31.85 -7.72
C ARG A 48 -3.84 -33.24 -7.24
N ASN A 49 -3.71 -34.24 -8.10
CA ASN A 49 -3.88 -35.66 -7.74
C ASN A 49 -2.60 -36.18 -7.02
N THR A 50 -2.33 -35.59 -5.86
CA THR A 50 -1.20 -35.90 -4.96
C THR A 50 -1.73 -36.31 -3.59
N ASN A 51 -0.83 -36.60 -2.63
CA ASN A 51 -1.19 -36.95 -1.26
C ASN A 51 -0.09 -36.51 -0.28
N PHE A 52 0.38 -35.27 -0.39
CA PHE A 52 1.40 -34.70 0.48
C PHE A 52 0.91 -34.43 1.91
N THR A 53 -0.39 -34.25 2.10
CA THR A 53 -1.10 -34.06 3.38
C THR A 53 -1.56 -35.37 4.02
N GLY A 54 -1.47 -36.50 3.29
CA GLY A 54 -1.84 -37.82 3.81
C GLY A 54 -3.35 -38.03 4.02
N THR A 55 -4.21 -37.27 3.34
CA THR A 55 -5.67 -37.24 3.56
C THR A 55 -6.48 -38.02 2.53
N GLY A 56 -5.86 -38.48 1.43
CA GLY A 56 -6.55 -39.19 0.36
C GLY A 56 -5.99 -38.81 -1.01
N PRO A 57 -6.59 -39.29 -2.12
CA PRO A 57 -6.25 -38.76 -3.42
C PRO A 57 -6.74 -37.31 -3.49
N GLY A 58 -5.90 -36.37 -3.91
CA GLY A 58 -6.35 -35.03 -4.28
C GLY A 58 -6.23 -33.95 -3.19
N GLU A 59 -5.64 -32.82 -3.57
CA GLU A 59 -5.26 -31.71 -2.68
C GLU A 59 -5.33 -30.38 -3.43
N ILE A 60 -5.45 -29.27 -2.70
CA ILE A 60 -5.31 -27.92 -3.26
C ILE A 60 -3.90 -27.41 -2.97
N GLY A 61 -3.09 -27.18 -3.99
CA GLY A 61 -1.71 -26.77 -3.76
C GLY A 61 -0.88 -26.67 -5.03
N GLY A 62 0.42 -26.55 -4.81
CA GLY A 62 1.43 -26.36 -5.85
C GLY A 62 2.27 -25.12 -5.58
N ARG A 63 2.91 -24.64 -6.65
CA ARG A 63 3.83 -23.51 -6.64
C ARG A 63 3.07 -22.18 -6.80
N VAL A 64 3.17 -21.33 -5.79
CA VAL A 64 2.59 -19.98 -5.74
C VAL A 64 3.74 -18.97 -5.75
N ASP A 65 3.97 -18.34 -6.90
CA ASP A 65 4.98 -17.28 -7.02
C ASP A 65 4.42 -15.96 -6.51
N ASN A 66 5.24 -15.21 -5.78
CA ASN A 66 4.97 -13.79 -5.54
C ASN A 66 5.05 -13.04 -6.86
N SER A 67 4.02 -12.27 -7.19
CA SER A 67 4.02 -11.41 -8.37
C SER A 67 2.99 -10.31 -8.22
N ARG A 68 3.17 -9.20 -8.92
CA ARG A 68 2.16 -8.15 -8.96
C ARG A 68 0.87 -8.53 -9.68
N ARG A 69 0.90 -9.55 -10.53
CA ARG A 69 -0.34 -10.05 -11.13
C ARG A 69 -1.00 -10.98 -10.14
N GLN A 70 -2.28 -10.71 -9.91
CA GLN A 70 -3.14 -11.55 -9.10
C GLN A 70 -3.24 -12.96 -9.70
N ALA A 71 -3.15 -13.96 -8.83
CA ALA A 71 -3.46 -15.35 -9.14
C ALA A 71 -4.20 -16.00 -7.95
N TYR A 72 -5.20 -16.83 -8.25
CA TYR A 72 -5.90 -17.64 -7.24
C TYR A 72 -6.50 -18.91 -7.82
N TYR A 73 -6.75 -19.88 -6.94
CA TYR A 73 -7.59 -21.04 -7.18
C TYR A 73 -8.53 -21.20 -5.99
N ALA A 74 -9.82 -20.93 -6.20
CA ALA A 74 -10.75 -20.66 -5.11
C ALA A 74 -12.19 -21.07 -5.42
N ILE A 75 -12.91 -21.48 -4.39
CA ILE A 75 -14.36 -21.75 -4.47
C ILE A 75 -15.15 -20.43 -4.42
N PRO A 76 -16.10 -20.20 -5.35
CA PRO A 76 -17.09 -19.13 -5.22
C PRO A 76 -17.99 -19.34 -4.01
N LEU A 77 -18.18 -18.29 -3.21
CA LEU A 77 -19.15 -18.32 -2.13
C LEU A 77 -20.56 -18.10 -2.69
N GLY A 78 -21.55 -18.84 -2.17
CA GLY A 78 -22.94 -18.75 -2.66
C GLY A 78 -23.61 -17.38 -2.47
N ARG A 79 -23.04 -16.55 -1.59
CA ARG A 79 -23.28 -15.11 -1.47
C ARG A 79 -21.99 -14.43 -0.97
N PRO A 80 -21.82 -13.13 -1.17
CA PRO A 80 -20.77 -12.42 -0.49
C PRO A 80 -20.94 -12.45 1.04
N LEU A 81 -19.83 -12.62 1.75
CA LEU A 81 -19.75 -12.59 3.21
C LEU A 81 -19.07 -11.29 3.69
N THR A 82 -19.29 -10.90 4.94
CA THR A 82 -18.73 -9.67 5.55
C THR A 82 -18.16 -9.94 6.95
N PHE A 83 -17.69 -8.91 7.64
CA PHE A 83 -17.32 -9.01 9.08
C PHE A 83 -18.53 -9.20 10.01
N ASP A 84 -19.77 -9.19 9.49
CA ASP A 84 -20.96 -9.57 10.27
C ASP A 84 -21.24 -11.08 10.25
N ASP A 85 -20.60 -11.81 9.33
CA ASP A 85 -20.77 -13.24 9.20
C ASP A 85 -19.79 -14.01 10.08
N GLU A 86 -20.25 -15.12 10.65
CA GLU A 86 -19.36 -16.11 11.28
C GLU A 86 -18.62 -16.88 10.18
N LEU A 87 -17.28 -16.94 10.29
CA LEU A 87 -16.41 -17.54 9.28
C LEU A 87 -15.53 -18.61 9.93
N SER A 88 -15.37 -19.75 9.29
CA SER A 88 -14.42 -20.76 9.73
C SER A 88 -13.80 -21.51 8.58
N ALA A 89 -12.57 -21.96 8.77
CA ALA A 89 -11.95 -22.96 7.91
C ALA A 89 -10.95 -23.80 8.69
N SER A 90 -10.76 -25.04 8.27
CA SER A 90 -9.77 -25.94 8.82
C SER A 90 -9.28 -26.93 7.78
N GLY A 91 -8.17 -27.59 8.08
CA GLY A 91 -7.71 -28.74 7.32
C GLY A 91 -6.28 -29.09 7.66
N LYS A 92 -5.61 -29.72 6.69
CA LYS A 92 -4.19 -30.05 6.78
C LYS A 92 -3.37 -29.18 5.83
N LEU A 93 -2.15 -28.88 6.23
CA LEU A 93 -1.19 -28.09 5.46
C LEU A 93 0.15 -28.84 5.41
N ALA A 94 0.72 -28.96 4.21
CA ALA A 94 2.11 -29.38 4.04
C ALA A 94 2.87 -28.29 3.27
N VAL A 95 3.99 -27.83 3.80
CA VAL A 95 4.87 -26.84 3.14
C VAL A 95 6.09 -27.55 2.58
N LYS A 96 6.32 -27.41 1.27
CA LYS A 96 7.39 -28.10 0.54
C LYS A 96 8.54 -27.19 0.13
N HIS A 97 8.28 -25.90 -0.01
CA HIS A 97 9.28 -24.92 -0.37
C HIS A 97 8.90 -23.53 0.12
N ILE A 98 9.90 -22.76 0.56
CA ILE A 98 9.79 -21.33 0.83
C ILE A 98 11.03 -20.67 0.26
N GLY A 99 10.83 -19.84 -0.76
CA GLY A 99 11.87 -18.98 -1.32
C GLY A 99 11.97 -17.66 -0.59
N ASN A 100 13.03 -16.89 -0.89
CA ASN A 100 13.29 -15.58 -0.31
C ASN A 100 12.08 -14.64 -0.45
N ARG A 101 11.58 -14.09 0.68
CA ARG A 101 10.34 -13.28 0.74
C ARG A 101 9.10 -13.98 0.16
N GLY A 102 9.10 -15.31 0.00
CA GLY A 102 7.97 -16.07 -0.51
C GLY A 102 6.75 -15.91 0.41
N VAL A 103 5.57 -15.73 -0.19
CA VAL A 103 4.32 -15.61 0.54
C VAL A 103 3.20 -16.33 -0.21
N ALA A 104 2.39 -17.10 0.52
CA ALA A 104 1.13 -17.63 0.01
C ALA A 104 0.02 -17.41 1.04
N TYR A 105 -1.19 -17.13 0.56
CA TYR A 105 -2.36 -16.90 1.41
C TYR A 105 -3.37 -18.03 1.30
N ILE A 106 -4.01 -18.34 2.43
CA ILE A 106 -5.18 -19.20 2.54
C ILE A 106 -6.27 -18.44 3.29
N GLY A 107 -7.45 -18.29 2.70
CA GLY A 107 -8.59 -17.70 3.40
C GLY A 107 -9.66 -17.13 2.49
N PHE A 108 -10.49 -16.27 3.09
CA PHE A 108 -11.57 -15.53 2.45
C PHE A 108 -11.04 -14.24 1.81
N PHE A 109 -11.47 -13.92 0.59
CA PHE A 109 -11.03 -12.72 -0.11
C PHE A 109 -12.02 -12.26 -1.19
N ILE A 110 -11.76 -11.09 -1.76
CA ILE A 110 -12.49 -10.53 -2.90
C ILE A 110 -11.77 -10.85 -4.23
N SER A 111 -12.47 -11.44 -5.19
CA SER A 111 -11.81 -11.97 -6.40
C SER A 111 -11.35 -10.93 -7.41
N HIS A 112 -11.77 -9.67 -7.31
CA HIS A 112 -11.53 -8.66 -8.36
C HIS A 112 -10.53 -7.56 -7.97
N ARG A 113 -9.94 -7.63 -6.77
CA ARG A 113 -8.99 -6.61 -6.32
C ARG A 113 -7.97 -7.13 -5.33
N HIS A 114 -6.80 -7.54 -5.81
CA HIS A 114 -5.66 -7.85 -4.95
C HIS A 114 -4.67 -6.69 -4.87
N THR A 115 -4.15 -6.45 -3.68
CA THR A 115 -2.97 -5.60 -3.46
C THR A 115 -2.00 -6.34 -2.52
N TRP A 116 -0.84 -5.76 -2.19
CA TRP A 116 0.08 -6.40 -1.25
C TRP A 116 -0.52 -6.54 0.18
N ARG A 117 -1.50 -5.71 0.53
CA ARG A 117 -2.48 -6.01 1.57
C ARG A 117 -3.78 -6.36 0.85
N VAL A 118 -4.19 -7.63 0.90
CA VAL A 118 -5.27 -8.10 0.03
C VAL A 118 -6.56 -7.39 0.44
N TRP A 119 -7.19 -6.69 -0.51
CA TRP A 119 -8.39 -5.89 -0.24
C TRP A 119 -9.53 -6.83 0.17
N SER A 120 -10.35 -6.46 1.17
CA SER A 120 -11.45 -7.32 1.62
C SER A 120 -11.04 -8.78 1.75
N SER A 121 -10.10 -9.04 2.67
CA SER A 121 -9.60 -10.38 2.98
C SER A 121 -9.72 -10.71 4.47
N MET A 122 -9.75 -12.00 4.77
CA MET A 122 -9.51 -12.57 6.08
C MET A 122 -8.90 -13.96 5.90
N GLY A 123 -7.67 -14.13 6.37
CA GLY A 123 -6.99 -15.41 6.25
C GLY A 123 -5.64 -15.41 6.94
N PHE A 124 -4.94 -16.53 6.82
CA PHE A 124 -3.54 -16.60 7.20
C PHE A 124 -2.66 -16.67 5.96
N ARG A 125 -1.45 -16.15 6.11
CA ARG A 125 -0.38 -16.27 5.14
C ARG A 125 0.80 -17.02 5.73
N ILE A 126 1.49 -17.75 4.88
CA ILE A 126 2.81 -18.29 5.15
C ILE A 126 3.80 -17.26 4.62
N TRP A 127 4.67 -16.76 5.48
CA TRP A 127 5.63 -15.71 5.15
C TRP A 127 7.05 -16.20 5.43
N GLU A 128 7.97 -16.00 4.50
CA GLU A 128 9.38 -16.37 4.72
C GLU A 128 10.02 -15.56 5.85
N GLU A 129 10.44 -16.25 6.90
CA GLU A 129 11.25 -15.73 8.00
C GLU A 129 12.37 -16.74 8.30
N GLY A 130 13.62 -16.37 8.05
CA GLY A 130 14.77 -17.20 8.42
C GLY A 130 14.81 -18.57 7.73
N ARG A 131 14.31 -18.67 6.48
CA ARG A 131 14.11 -19.92 5.71
C ARG A 131 12.97 -20.82 6.19
N GLN A 132 12.19 -20.40 7.17
CA GLN A 132 10.97 -21.07 7.62
C GLN A 132 9.74 -20.28 7.19
N GLY A 133 8.57 -20.90 7.32
CA GLY A 133 7.27 -20.29 7.07
C GLY A 133 6.65 -19.81 8.35
N GLN A 134 6.76 -18.51 8.61
CA GLN A 134 6.02 -17.90 9.70
C GLN A 134 4.55 -17.76 9.32
N ILE A 135 3.66 -18.28 10.17
CA ILE A 135 2.22 -18.03 10.00
C ILE A 135 1.89 -16.63 10.49
N MET A 136 1.21 -15.86 9.66
CA MET A 136 0.65 -14.57 10.04
C MET A 136 -0.84 -14.59 9.73
N PHE A 137 -1.68 -14.08 10.64
CA PHE A 137 -3.10 -13.92 10.37
C PHE A 137 -3.39 -12.45 10.12
N ASP A 138 -4.06 -12.13 9.03
CA ASP A 138 -4.42 -10.75 8.70
C ASP A 138 -5.80 -10.65 8.05
N TRP A 139 -6.36 -9.46 8.17
CA TRP A 139 -7.63 -9.10 7.56
C TRP A 139 -7.60 -7.64 7.13
N MET A 140 -8.42 -7.35 6.14
CA MET A 140 -8.54 -6.02 5.57
C MET A 140 -9.97 -5.77 5.12
N SER A 141 -10.49 -4.59 5.40
CA SER A 141 -11.81 -4.16 4.98
C SER A 141 -11.85 -3.74 3.50
N SER A 142 -13.06 -3.47 3.01
CA SER A 142 -13.36 -2.83 1.73
C SER A 142 -13.00 -1.36 1.70
N ASP A 143 -12.65 -0.75 2.82
CA ASP A 143 -12.21 0.64 2.86
C ASP A 143 -10.70 0.77 3.14
N TRP A 144 -9.95 -0.27 3.52
CA TRP A 144 -8.49 -0.29 3.81
C TRP A 144 -8.07 -0.29 5.27
N GLN A 145 -9.01 -0.42 6.18
CA GLN A 145 -8.70 -0.79 7.54
C GLN A 145 -8.07 -2.19 7.54
N ALA A 146 -6.78 -2.25 7.84
CA ALA A 146 -6.00 -3.47 7.86
C ALA A 146 -5.44 -3.72 9.25
N ARG A 147 -5.54 -4.96 9.70
CA ARG A 147 -4.95 -5.45 10.94
C ARG A 147 -4.47 -6.89 10.73
N GLY A 148 -3.61 -7.33 11.61
CA GLY A 148 -3.07 -8.67 11.57
C GLY A 148 -1.92 -8.78 12.55
N ALA A 149 -1.49 -10.01 12.78
CA ALA A 149 -0.41 -10.31 13.69
C ALA A 149 0.45 -11.44 13.17
N GLU A 150 1.74 -11.25 13.37
CA GLU A 150 2.75 -12.27 13.17
C GLU A 150 2.71 -13.22 14.37
N THR A 151 2.68 -14.53 14.11
CA THR A 151 2.66 -15.56 15.16
C THR A 151 4.06 -16.11 15.41
N ALA A 152 4.26 -16.83 16.51
CA ALA A 152 5.49 -17.60 16.73
C ALA A 152 5.46 -18.98 16.06
N ILE A 153 4.44 -19.28 15.25
CA ILE A 153 4.34 -20.54 14.52
C ILE A 153 5.27 -20.46 13.31
N LEU A 154 6.31 -21.30 13.32
CA LEU A 154 7.30 -21.43 12.26
C LEU A 154 7.23 -22.85 11.71
N LEU A 155 6.95 -22.96 10.41
CA LEU A 155 6.86 -24.24 9.71
C LEU A 155 8.12 -24.48 8.88
N ASP A 156 8.73 -25.64 9.05
CA ASP A 156 9.82 -26.06 8.17
C ASP A 156 9.28 -26.46 6.80
N PRO A 157 9.95 -26.09 5.69
CA PRO A 157 9.55 -26.50 4.34
C PRO A 157 9.99 -27.95 4.03
N ASP A 158 9.76 -28.88 4.96
CA ASP A 158 10.18 -30.29 4.85
C ASP A 158 9.05 -31.22 4.33
N GLY A 159 7.82 -30.72 4.29
CA GLY A 159 6.62 -31.46 3.93
C GLY A 159 5.97 -32.20 5.09
N ALA A 160 6.33 -31.88 6.34
CA ALA A 160 5.55 -32.26 7.49
C ALA A 160 4.11 -31.78 7.35
N VAL A 161 3.18 -32.57 7.87
CA VAL A 161 1.75 -32.29 7.80
C VAL A 161 1.32 -31.65 9.11
N HIS A 162 0.73 -30.47 9.01
CA HIS A 162 0.21 -29.70 10.11
C HIS A 162 -1.31 -29.64 10.07
N GLU A 163 -1.97 -29.80 11.21
CA GLU A 163 -3.40 -29.55 11.35
C GLU A 163 -3.61 -28.07 11.65
N TRP A 164 -4.55 -27.42 10.96
CA TRP A 164 -4.84 -26.01 11.19
C TRP A 164 -6.34 -25.73 11.24
N SER A 165 -6.71 -24.71 11.99
CA SER A 165 -8.06 -24.15 11.95
C SER A 165 -8.05 -22.67 12.27
N PHE A 166 -9.00 -21.93 11.69
CA PHE A 166 -9.39 -20.64 12.24
C PHE A 166 -10.91 -20.50 12.33
N HIS A 167 -11.35 -19.72 13.31
CA HIS A 167 -12.75 -19.41 13.56
C HIS A 167 -12.90 -17.94 13.93
N TYR A 168 -13.65 -17.21 13.12
CA TYR A 168 -14.06 -15.84 13.37
C TYR A 168 -15.48 -15.79 13.92
N GLN A 169 -15.62 -15.20 15.10
CA GLN A 169 -16.87 -15.02 15.81
C GLN A 169 -17.21 -13.52 15.89
N PRO A 170 -18.12 -13.00 15.05
CA PRO A 170 -18.36 -11.56 14.91
C PRO A 170 -18.98 -10.91 16.16
N ASP A 171 -19.68 -11.72 16.98
CA ASP A 171 -20.39 -11.27 18.18
C ASP A 171 -19.62 -11.49 19.48
N ALA A 172 -18.41 -12.06 19.41
CA ALA A 172 -17.58 -12.24 20.60
C ALA A 172 -17.25 -10.86 21.22
N LYS A 173 -17.38 -10.75 22.54
CA LYS A 173 -17.13 -9.52 23.29
C LYS A 173 -16.04 -9.71 24.31
N VAL A 174 -15.26 -8.66 24.51
CA VAL A 174 -14.23 -8.58 25.54
C VAL A 174 -14.87 -8.59 26.93
N GLU A 175 -14.21 -9.23 27.91
CA GLU A 175 -14.47 -8.95 29.32
C GLU A 175 -13.53 -7.81 29.77
N PRO A 176 -13.98 -6.56 29.92
CA PRO A 176 -13.07 -5.42 30.13
C PRO A 176 -12.44 -5.35 31.53
N ASN A 177 -12.84 -6.24 32.45
CA ASN A 177 -12.43 -6.18 33.85
C ASN A 177 -11.04 -6.79 34.06
N TRP A 178 -10.03 -5.97 34.29
CA TRP A 178 -8.70 -6.41 34.71
C TRP A 178 -8.75 -7.08 36.08
N ARG A 179 -8.53 -8.40 36.09
CA ARG A 179 -8.43 -9.21 37.33
C ARG A 179 -7.01 -9.20 37.90
N ASP A 180 -6.01 -9.21 37.03
CA ASP A 180 -4.59 -9.09 37.42
C ASP A 180 -4.18 -7.61 37.47
N LYS A 181 -4.25 -7.02 38.67
CA LYS A 181 -3.91 -5.61 38.91
C LYS A 181 -2.42 -5.32 38.81
N ASN A 182 -1.57 -6.31 39.03
CA ASN A 182 -0.13 -6.14 38.88
C ASN A 182 0.25 -6.04 37.40
N LEU A 183 -0.34 -6.90 36.55
CA LEU A 183 -0.17 -6.83 35.10
C LEU A 183 -0.78 -5.55 34.50
N GLU A 184 -1.96 -5.14 34.97
CA GLU A 184 -2.57 -3.85 34.57
C GLU A 184 -1.62 -2.67 34.83
N ALA A 185 -0.85 -2.70 35.92
CA ALA A 185 0.05 -1.62 36.30
C ALA A 185 1.36 -1.58 35.48
N ILE A 186 1.82 -2.71 34.92
CA ILE A 186 3.15 -2.82 34.31
C ILE A 186 3.15 -2.93 32.78
N ILE A 187 2.07 -3.44 32.19
CA ILE A 187 1.94 -3.55 30.73
C ILE A 187 1.74 -2.14 30.16
N THR A 188 2.49 -1.84 29.11
CA THR A 188 2.47 -0.54 28.46
C THR A 188 1.22 -0.34 27.60
N ASP A 189 0.79 0.91 27.47
CA ASP A 189 -0.20 1.37 26.48
C ASP A 189 0.48 1.74 25.15
N GLU A 190 1.82 1.69 25.07
CA GLU A 190 2.58 1.99 23.86
C GLU A 190 2.51 0.84 22.86
N ASP A 191 1.95 1.11 21.69
CA ASP A 191 1.71 0.18 20.60
C ASP A 191 2.76 0.25 19.46
N GLY A 192 2.81 -0.79 18.62
CA GLY A 192 3.30 -0.67 17.23
C GLY A 192 4.82 -0.80 16.99
N ASN A 193 5.20 -0.82 15.70
CA ASN A 193 6.59 -0.90 15.24
C ASN A 193 7.29 0.47 15.38
N GLY A 194 8.46 0.52 16.04
CA GLY A 194 9.25 1.75 16.22
C GLY A 194 9.14 2.42 17.59
N ARG A 195 8.40 1.83 18.54
CA ARG A 195 8.42 2.19 19.98
C ARG A 195 9.35 1.25 20.75
N PRO A 196 9.73 1.53 22.02
CA PRO A 196 10.77 0.76 22.71
C PRO A 196 10.35 -0.71 22.82
N ILE A 197 10.97 -1.55 22.00
CA ILE A 197 10.68 -2.98 21.92
C ILE A 197 10.87 -3.64 23.28
N GLU A 198 11.83 -3.13 24.04
CA GLU A 198 12.23 -3.64 25.35
C GLU A 198 11.06 -3.58 26.34
N ILE A 199 10.25 -2.51 26.32
CA ILE A 199 9.18 -2.34 27.31
C ILE A 199 7.95 -3.23 27.04
N GLN A 200 7.88 -3.82 25.85
CA GLN A 200 6.82 -4.73 25.42
C GLN A 200 7.22 -6.20 25.57
N GLY A 201 8.52 -6.47 25.82
CA GLY A 201 9.07 -7.82 25.91
C GLY A 201 8.76 -8.52 27.23
N GLU A 202 8.63 -9.85 27.18
CA GLU A 202 8.31 -10.66 28.37
C GLU A 202 9.36 -10.58 29.47
N GLN A 203 10.65 -10.49 29.12
CA GLN A 203 11.73 -10.36 30.11
C GLN A 203 11.58 -9.08 30.93
N PHE A 204 11.26 -7.96 30.28
CA PHE A 204 11.03 -6.68 30.96
C PHE A 204 9.79 -6.72 31.85
N LEU A 205 8.69 -7.31 31.36
CA LEU A 205 7.47 -7.51 32.14
C LEU A 205 7.73 -8.41 33.36
N LEU A 206 8.53 -9.47 33.21
CA LEU A 206 8.91 -10.36 34.29
C LEU A 206 9.70 -9.65 35.38
N GLU A 207 10.69 -8.85 35.01
CA GLU A 207 11.49 -8.05 35.95
C GLU A 207 10.66 -7.03 36.72
N LYS A 208 9.66 -6.42 36.06
CA LYS A 208 8.71 -5.53 36.73
C LYS A 208 7.76 -6.30 37.64
N LEU A 209 7.21 -7.43 37.20
CA LEU A 209 6.27 -8.23 37.99
C LEU A 209 6.93 -8.78 39.26
N ARG A 210 8.21 -9.17 39.20
CA ARG A 210 8.99 -9.63 40.35
C ARG A 210 9.14 -8.61 41.47
N LYS A 211 8.89 -7.32 41.22
CA LYS A 211 8.85 -6.29 42.28
C LYS A 211 7.59 -6.40 43.15
N PHE A 212 6.53 -6.99 42.62
CA PHE A 212 5.27 -7.26 43.31
C PHE A 212 5.18 -8.72 43.77
N GLU A 213 5.68 -9.65 42.94
CA GLU A 213 5.59 -11.10 43.12
C GLU A 213 6.98 -11.74 42.92
N PRO A 214 7.86 -11.77 43.94
CA PRO A 214 9.27 -12.16 43.77
C PRO A 214 9.52 -13.54 43.16
N ASP A 215 8.63 -14.50 43.42
CA ASP A 215 8.78 -15.91 43.03
C ASP A 215 8.16 -16.23 41.65
N VAL A 216 7.58 -15.23 40.95
CA VAL A 216 6.92 -15.47 39.67
C VAL A 216 7.92 -15.94 38.59
N THR A 217 7.50 -16.97 37.87
CA THR A 217 8.25 -17.59 36.78
C THR A 217 7.86 -17.01 35.43
N ALA A 218 8.72 -17.19 34.42
CA ALA A 218 8.41 -16.78 33.05
C ALA A 218 7.18 -17.53 32.48
N ALA A 219 7.02 -18.82 32.83
CA ALA A 219 5.88 -19.62 32.41
C ALA A 219 4.56 -19.12 33.01
N GLU A 220 4.56 -18.74 34.30
CA GLU A 220 3.39 -18.15 34.95
C GLU A 220 3.04 -16.79 34.34
N LEU A 221 4.03 -15.93 34.07
CA LEU A 221 3.81 -14.67 33.37
C LEU A 221 3.17 -14.91 31.99
N ARG A 222 3.76 -15.80 31.17
CA ARG A 222 3.24 -16.12 29.84
C ARG A 222 1.80 -16.63 29.90
N GLY A 223 1.49 -17.52 30.84
CA GLY A 223 0.12 -18.02 31.04
C GLY A 223 -0.87 -16.91 31.37
N ARG A 224 -0.48 -15.96 32.23
CA ARG A 224 -1.32 -14.80 32.57
C ARG A 224 -1.48 -13.82 31.40
N LEU A 225 -0.42 -13.58 30.62
CA LEU A 225 -0.48 -12.73 29.41
C LEU A 225 -1.40 -13.34 28.35
N LEU A 226 -1.32 -14.65 28.12
CA LEU A 226 -2.25 -15.36 27.23
C LEU A 226 -3.69 -15.25 27.71
N ALA A 227 -3.94 -15.40 29.02
CA ALA A 227 -5.28 -15.21 29.58
C ALA A 227 -5.81 -13.78 29.36
N LEU A 228 -4.97 -12.75 29.52
CA LEU A 228 -5.35 -11.36 29.24
C LEU A 228 -5.63 -11.11 27.74
N ARG A 229 -4.88 -11.75 26.84
CA ARG A 229 -5.11 -11.70 25.39
C ARG A 229 -6.45 -12.34 25.05
N ASP A 230 -6.70 -13.53 25.58
CA ASP A 230 -7.93 -14.28 25.33
C ASP A 230 -9.15 -13.57 25.92
N GLN A 231 -8.94 -12.81 27.00
CA GLN A 231 -9.93 -11.90 27.58
C GLN A 231 -10.20 -10.69 26.67
N GLY A 232 -9.22 -10.26 25.87
CA GLY A 232 -9.30 -9.12 24.95
C GLY A 232 -8.77 -7.80 25.49
N LEU A 233 -7.91 -7.86 26.51
CA LEU A 233 -7.33 -6.68 27.18
C LEU A 233 -5.96 -6.27 26.64
N VAL A 234 -5.21 -7.22 26.07
CA VAL A 234 -3.86 -7.00 25.54
C VAL A 234 -3.74 -7.54 24.12
N GLU A 235 -2.93 -6.89 23.30
CA GLU A 235 -2.47 -7.42 22.03
C GLU A 235 -1.23 -8.30 22.23
N TYR A 236 -1.06 -9.25 21.33
CA TYR A 236 0.13 -10.08 21.23
C TYR A 236 0.67 -10.07 19.81
N PHE A 237 1.97 -9.83 19.67
CA PHE A 237 2.64 -9.81 18.39
C PHE A 237 4.01 -10.47 18.51
N HIS A 238 4.33 -11.39 17.60
CA HIS A 238 5.62 -12.05 17.57
C HIS A 238 6.40 -11.66 16.32
N ARG A 239 7.54 -11.00 16.48
CA ARG A 239 8.36 -10.57 15.34
C ARG A 239 9.83 -10.59 15.66
N HIS A 240 10.65 -11.06 14.72
CA HIS A 240 12.11 -11.15 14.85
C HIS A 240 12.52 -11.82 16.18
N ASP A 241 11.90 -12.97 16.48
CA ASP A 241 12.12 -13.78 17.69
C ASP A 241 11.80 -13.06 19.01
N GLN A 242 10.82 -12.13 18.99
CA GLN A 242 10.42 -11.36 20.16
C GLN A 242 8.91 -11.42 20.39
N HIS A 243 8.53 -11.85 21.59
CA HIS A 243 7.15 -11.75 22.08
C HIS A 243 6.87 -10.35 22.63
N ARG A 244 5.91 -9.66 22.01
CA ARG A 244 5.56 -8.28 22.34
C ARG A 244 4.11 -8.19 22.80
N TRP A 245 3.90 -7.39 23.85
CA TRP A 245 2.61 -7.24 24.53
C TRP A 245 2.33 -5.78 24.86
N TRP A 246 1.11 -5.33 24.62
CA TRP A 246 0.64 -4.00 25.02
C TRP A 246 -0.86 -4.01 25.26
N LYS A 247 -1.35 -3.01 26.00
CA LYS A 247 -2.78 -2.86 26.27
C LYS A 247 -3.55 -2.46 25.03
N ARG A 248 -4.75 -3.02 24.87
CA ARG A 248 -5.69 -2.58 23.84
C ARG A 248 -6.29 -1.25 24.26
N SER A 249 -6.44 -0.35 23.29
CA SER A 249 -7.19 0.90 23.49
C SER A 249 -8.68 0.60 23.42
N HIS A 250 -9.46 1.13 24.38
CA HIS A 250 -10.92 0.96 24.45
C HIS A 250 -11.40 -0.50 24.25
N PRO A 251 -10.87 -1.47 25.02
CA PRO A 251 -11.22 -2.88 24.86
C PRO A 251 -12.73 -3.15 25.04
N GLU A 252 -13.44 -2.32 25.81
CA GLU A 252 -14.89 -2.35 25.98
C GLU A 252 -15.69 -2.08 24.70
N GLU A 253 -15.09 -1.41 23.72
CA GLU A 253 -15.70 -1.14 22.41
C GLU A 253 -15.40 -2.23 21.37
N SER A 254 -14.54 -3.20 21.71
CA SER A 254 -14.08 -4.27 20.81
C SER A 254 -15.08 -5.41 20.69
N HIS A 255 -15.36 -5.81 19.45
CA HIS A 255 -16.32 -6.83 19.09
C HIS A 255 -15.77 -7.63 17.91
N GLY A 256 -15.87 -8.96 17.97
CA GLY A 256 -15.30 -9.84 16.97
C GLY A 256 -13.99 -10.47 17.46
N ARG A 257 -13.90 -11.79 17.32
CA ARG A 257 -12.73 -12.57 17.75
C ARG A 257 -12.35 -13.60 16.70
N VAL A 258 -11.07 -13.67 16.36
CA VAL A 258 -10.50 -14.78 15.60
C VAL A 258 -9.73 -15.69 16.55
N THR A 259 -9.95 -16.99 16.45
CA THR A 259 -9.11 -18.03 17.05
C THR A 259 -8.39 -18.77 15.93
N LEU A 260 -7.06 -18.81 15.94
CA LEU A 260 -6.21 -19.55 14.99
C LEU A 260 -5.45 -20.63 15.75
N GLN A 261 -5.43 -21.86 15.25
CA GLN A 261 -4.73 -22.97 15.90
C GLN A 261 -3.96 -23.82 14.88
N PHE A 262 -2.77 -24.28 15.29
CA PHE A 262 -1.95 -25.27 14.60
C PHE A 262 -1.59 -26.42 15.56
N ASP A 263 -1.55 -27.67 15.08
CA ASP A 263 -1.02 -28.88 15.75
C ASP A 263 -1.39 -29.09 17.23
N ASN A 264 -2.64 -28.77 17.61
CA ASN A 264 -3.11 -28.81 19.00
C ASN A 264 -2.30 -27.92 19.96
N GLU A 265 -1.51 -26.97 19.45
CA GLU A 265 -0.85 -25.95 20.25
C GLU A 265 -1.85 -24.95 20.83
N ILE A 266 -1.36 -24.09 21.72
CA ILE A 266 -2.16 -23.00 22.28
C ILE A 266 -2.62 -22.10 21.13
N PRO A 267 -3.93 -21.86 20.98
CA PRO A 267 -4.43 -21.04 19.89
C PRO A 267 -3.96 -19.59 20.02
N TYR A 268 -3.83 -18.93 18.89
CA TYR A 268 -3.72 -17.48 18.79
C TYR A 268 -5.10 -16.87 18.79
N VAL A 269 -5.28 -15.81 19.59
CA VAL A 269 -6.54 -15.07 19.67
C VAL A 269 -6.29 -13.64 19.24
N PHE A 270 -7.08 -13.17 18.30
CA PHE A 270 -7.04 -11.80 17.79
C PHE A 270 -8.41 -11.15 17.98
N TRP A 271 -8.40 -9.89 18.42
CA TRP A 271 -9.61 -9.15 18.70
C TRP A 271 -9.77 -7.98 17.74
N PHE A 272 -11.00 -7.80 17.25
CA PHE A 272 -11.34 -6.68 16.39
C PHE A 272 -11.60 -5.46 17.26
N ASP A 273 -11.04 -4.31 16.86
CA ASP A 273 -11.46 -3.02 17.39
C ASP A 273 -12.79 -2.58 16.75
N LYS A 274 -13.40 -1.54 17.30
CA LYS A 274 -14.67 -1.00 16.81
C LYS A 274 -14.58 -0.47 15.38
N GLU A 275 -13.44 0.10 15.01
CA GLU A 275 -13.25 0.71 13.69
C GLU A 275 -13.30 -0.37 12.61
N ILE A 276 -12.47 -1.42 12.76
CA ILE A 276 -12.45 -2.53 11.80
C ILE A 276 -13.75 -3.33 11.80
N ARG A 277 -14.39 -3.51 12.95
CA ARG A 277 -15.66 -4.24 13.03
C ARG A 277 -16.80 -3.54 12.27
N ASN A 278 -16.78 -2.21 12.22
CA ASN A 278 -17.78 -1.42 11.49
C ASN A 278 -17.37 -1.12 10.04
N ALA A 279 -16.16 -1.50 9.64
CA ALA A 279 -15.68 -1.29 8.29
C ALA A 279 -16.42 -2.22 7.31
N PRO A 280 -16.76 -1.75 6.10
CA PRO A 280 -17.35 -2.61 5.07
C PRO A 280 -16.36 -3.73 4.72
N ALA A 281 -16.84 -4.93 4.41
CA ALA A 281 -16.02 -6.02 3.88
C ALA A 281 -16.86 -6.83 2.88
N LEU A 282 -16.21 -7.37 1.85
CA LEU A 282 -16.87 -8.20 0.86
C LEU A 282 -15.98 -9.38 0.46
N PHE A 283 -16.26 -10.55 1.00
CA PHE A 283 -15.60 -11.80 0.61
C PHE A 283 -16.50 -12.55 -0.35
N ASP A 284 -16.00 -12.92 -1.52
CA ASP A 284 -16.76 -13.70 -2.50
C ASP A 284 -16.04 -15.00 -2.90
N ARG A 285 -14.84 -15.24 -2.37
CA ARG A 285 -14.04 -16.44 -2.57
C ARG A 285 -13.46 -16.96 -1.27
N PHE A 286 -13.20 -18.26 -1.25
CA PHE A 286 -12.27 -18.91 -0.32
C PHE A 286 -11.27 -19.75 -1.10
N GLY A 287 -9.97 -19.68 -0.79
CA GLY A 287 -9.00 -20.57 -1.42
C GLY A 287 -7.54 -20.16 -1.22
N LEU A 288 -6.70 -20.62 -2.16
CA LEU A 288 -5.27 -20.32 -2.23
C LEU A 288 -5.04 -19.18 -3.23
N PHE A 289 -4.26 -18.18 -2.82
CA PHE A 289 -3.93 -17.03 -3.67
C PHE A 289 -2.55 -16.46 -3.38
N ASN A 290 -1.98 -15.76 -4.37
CA ASN A 290 -0.71 -15.07 -4.22
C ASN A 290 -0.89 -13.67 -3.61
N ILE A 291 0.23 -13.07 -3.19
CA ILE A 291 0.29 -11.66 -2.80
C ILE A 291 0.78 -10.80 -3.98
N ALA A 292 0.21 -9.60 -4.15
CA ALA A 292 0.68 -8.62 -5.14
C ALA A 292 1.97 -7.90 -4.68
N ARG A 293 3.04 -8.67 -4.48
CA ARG A 293 4.36 -8.18 -4.04
C ARG A 293 5.47 -8.95 -4.76
N PHE A 294 6.70 -8.47 -4.66
CA PHE A 294 7.87 -9.19 -5.18
C PHE A 294 8.42 -10.15 -4.13
N GLY A 295 8.91 -11.29 -4.60
CA GLY A 295 9.52 -12.34 -3.81
C GLY A 295 9.78 -13.55 -4.71
N GLU A 296 10.24 -14.63 -4.10
CA GLU A 296 10.24 -15.94 -4.74
C GLU A 296 8.90 -16.64 -4.47
N TYR A 297 8.89 -17.97 -4.38
CA TYR A 297 7.66 -18.76 -4.34
C TYR A 297 7.53 -19.57 -3.07
N VAL A 298 6.29 -19.94 -2.77
CA VAL A 298 5.98 -20.97 -1.77
C VAL A 298 5.39 -22.16 -2.51
N GLU A 299 5.82 -23.37 -2.14
CA GLU A 299 5.13 -24.60 -2.54
C GLU A 299 4.43 -25.18 -1.32
N LEU A 300 3.11 -25.31 -1.39
CA LEU A 300 2.28 -25.82 -0.30
C LEU A 300 1.11 -26.65 -0.81
N TYR A 301 0.55 -27.49 0.06
CA TYR A 301 -0.60 -28.33 -0.23
C TYR A 301 -1.59 -28.32 0.95
N LEU A 302 -2.87 -28.25 0.62
CA LEU A 302 -4.01 -28.25 1.52
C LEU A 302 -4.84 -29.50 1.27
N GLY A 303 -5.21 -30.19 2.34
CA GLY A 303 -6.06 -31.37 2.31
C GLY A 303 -7.06 -31.34 3.46
N ASP A 304 -8.03 -32.27 3.44
CA ASP A 304 -9.07 -32.40 4.48
C ASP A 304 -9.75 -31.06 4.83
N LEU A 305 -10.09 -30.29 3.81
CA LEU A 305 -10.61 -28.93 3.97
C LEU A 305 -12.05 -28.93 4.46
N THR A 306 -12.32 -28.15 5.50
CA THR A 306 -13.67 -27.75 5.90
C THR A 306 -13.78 -26.23 5.80
N ILE A 307 -14.85 -25.72 5.19
CA ILE A 307 -15.14 -24.29 5.04
C ILE A 307 -16.54 -24.01 5.60
N ASN A 308 -16.66 -23.14 6.60
CA ASN A 308 -17.92 -22.80 7.25
C ASN A 308 -18.74 -24.04 7.70
N GLY A 309 -18.04 -25.08 8.17
CA GLY A 309 -18.63 -26.35 8.60
C GLY A 309 -18.95 -27.35 7.48
N GLU A 310 -18.73 -26.99 6.21
CA GLU A 310 -18.89 -27.89 5.06
C GLU A 310 -17.55 -28.55 4.71
N GLN A 311 -17.52 -29.89 4.77
CA GLN A 311 -16.38 -30.67 4.30
C GLN A 311 -16.28 -30.60 2.77
N ILE A 312 -15.10 -30.29 2.26
CA ILE A 312 -14.82 -30.25 0.83
C ILE A 312 -14.32 -31.61 0.36
N GLU A 313 -14.98 -32.16 -0.65
CA GLU A 313 -14.54 -33.37 -1.34
C GLU A 313 -13.40 -33.03 -2.31
N LEU A 314 -12.25 -33.68 -2.12
CA LEU A 314 -11.05 -33.46 -2.93
C LEU A 314 -10.57 -34.73 -3.67
N SER A 315 -11.25 -35.87 -3.52
CA SER A 315 -10.92 -37.12 -4.25
C SER A 315 -10.94 -36.99 -5.77
N GLU A 316 -11.69 -36.02 -6.27
CA GLU A 316 -11.71 -35.60 -7.65
C GLU A 316 -11.54 -34.08 -7.73
N ASN A 317 -11.30 -33.57 -8.94
CA ASN A 317 -11.16 -32.13 -9.14
C ASN A 317 -12.47 -31.42 -8.77
N PRO A 318 -12.48 -30.52 -7.78
CA PRO A 318 -13.70 -29.85 -7.34
C PRO A 318 -14.14 -28.73 -8.30
N HIS A 319 -13.42 -28.52 -9.41
CA HIS A 319 -13.68 -27.51 -10.44
C HIS A 319 -13.84 -26.09 -9.88
N TRP A 320 -13.00 -25.75 -8.90
CA TRP A 320 -12.91 -24.39 -8.37
C TRP A 320 -12.45 -23.41 -9.45
N GLN A 321 -12.76 -22.13 -9.23
CA GLN A 321 -12.38 -21.09 -10.17
C GLN A 321 -10.89 -20.77 -10.05
N GLY A 322 -10.19 -20.84 -11.18
CA GLY A 322 -8.81 -20.40 -11.31
C GLY A 322 -8.70 -19.05 -12.04
N GLU A 323 -7.81 -18.19 -11.57
CA GLU A 323 -7.34 -16.99 -12.29
C GLU A 323 -5.82 -16.96 -12.22
N ASN A 324 -5.16 -16.93 -13.37
CA ASN A 324 -3.69 -16.93 -13.53
C ASN A 324 -2.93 -18.03 -12.74
N ASN A 325 -3.59 -19.05 -12.20
CA ASN A 325 -3.00 -20.07 -11.31
C ASN A 325 -2.20 -21.16 -12.03
N GLU A 326 -2.39 -21.30 -13.35
CA GLU A 326 -1.61 -22.18 -14.24
C GLU A 326 -1.05 -21.34 -15.40
N THR A 327 -0.13 -20.42 -15.06
CA THR A 327 0.44 -19.47 -16.03
C THR A 327 1.94 -19.27 -15.85
N GLU A 328 2.60 -18.89 -16.95
CA GLU A 328 4.01 -18.54 -16.97
C GLU A 328 4.19 -17.20 -17.70
N TYR A 329 4.90 -16.25 -17.08
CA TYR A 329 5.18 -14.95 -17.67
C TYR A 329 6.47 -14.34 -17.09
N ILE A 330 6.96 -13.27 -17.72
CA ILE A 330 8.07 -12.47 -17.18
C ILE A 330 7.48 -11.42 -16.23
N GLU A 331 8.05 -11.31 -15.02
CA GLU A 331 7.57 -10.36 -14.01
C GLU A 331 7.47 -8.94 -14.62
N PRO A 332 6.30 -8.29 -14.57
CA PRO A 332 6.07 -7.03 -15.28
C PRO A 332 6.86 -5.84 -14.73
N ASN A 333 7.23 -5.81 -13.45
CA ASN A 333 8.05 -4.72 -12.89
C ASN A 333 8.77 -5.11 -11.59
N PHE A 334 9.47 -4.16 -10.98
CA PHE A 334 10.09 -4.30 -9.65
C PHE A 334 9.96 -2.97 -8.88
N HIS A 335 10.35 -2.97 -7.60
CA HIS A 335 10.25 -1.78 -6.75
C HIS A 335 11.08 -0.62 -7.32
N GLY A 336 10.42 0.52 -7.59
CA GLY A 336 11.05 1.73 -8.11
C GLY A 336 11.21 1.75 -9.64
N MET A 337 10.57 0.83 -10.37
CA MET A 337 10.54 0.85 -11.84
C MET A 337 9.46 1.82 -12.34
N GLN A 338 9.82 3.10 -12.45
CA GLN A 338 8.95 4.12 -13.04
C GLN A 338 8.64 3.77 -14.50
N ASP A 339 7.38 3.86 -14.91
CA ASP A 339 7.00 3.74 -16.32
C ASP A 339 5.82 4.64 -16.63
N TYR A 340 6.10 5.94 -16.74
CA TYR A 340 5.10 6.96 -17.03
C TYR A 340 5.61 8.03 -18.01
N GLY A 341 4.69 8.74 -18.63
CA GLY A 341 4.94 9.75 -19.66
C GLY A 341 3.85 9.68 -20.73
N TRP A 342 4.11 10.16 -21.94
CA TRP A 342 3.14 10.02 -23.02
C TRP A 342 3.03 8.57 -23.51
N SER A 343 1.83 8.02 -23.63
CA SER A 343 1.55 6.68 -24.16
C SER A 343 0.33 6.63 -25.07
N GLN A 344 0.27 5.61 -25.93
CA GLN A 344 -0.86 5.35 -26.84
C GLN A 344 -1.98 4.55 -26.14
N THR A 345 -2.42 5.05 -24.98
CA THR A 345 -3.56 4.53 -24.20
C THR A 345 -4.74 5.52 -24.29
N ASN A 346 -5.88 5.21 -23.68
CA ASN A 346 -7.08 6.07 -23.69
C ASN A 346 -7.92 5.94 -22.40
N TRP A 347 -7.26 5.93 -21.25
CA TRP A 347 -7.91 5.80 -19.94
C TRP A 347 -8.58 7.10 -19.49
N ALA A 348 -7.89 8.23 -19.62
CA ALA A 348 -8.36 9.55 -19.26
C ALA A 348 -8.97 10.30 -20.46
N GLY A 349 -8.60 9.93 -21.68
CA GLY A 349 -9.04 10.57 -22.92
C GLY A 349 -10.21 9.93 -23.65
N LYS A 350 -10.73 10.61 -24.68
CA LYS A 350 -11.68 10.02 -25.66
C LYS A 350 -11.00 9.38 -26.87
N LYS A 351 -9.71 9.67 -27.07
CA LYS A 351 -8.90 9.19 -28.20
C LYS A 351 -7.61 8.58 -27.67
N THR A 352 -6.90 7.87 -28.53
CA THR A 352 -5.56 7.36 -28.21
C THR A 352 -4.58 8.51 -28.03
N GLY A 353 -3.79 8.44 -26.96
CA GLY A 353 -2.80 9.44 -26.60
C GLY A 353 -3.17 10.13 -25.29
N GLU A 354 -2.31 10.03 -24.29
CA GLU A 354 -2.46 10.63 -22.96
C GLU A 354 -1.12 10.60 -22.22
N ILE A 355 -1.01 11.29 -21.09
CA ILE A 355 0.17 11.18 -20.21
C ILE A 355 -0.19 10.41 -18.94
N GLY A 356 0.72 9.60 -18.44
CA GLY A 356 0.48 8.80 -17.24
C GLY A 356 1.24 7.49 -17.29
N GLY A 357 0.85 6.55 -16.44
CA GLY A 357 1.48 5.25 -16.32
C GLY A 357 1.80 4.87 -14.89
N LEU A 358 2.77 3.98 -14.70
CA LEU A 358 3.14 3.42 -13.42
C LEU A 358 4.09 4.35 -12.65
N PHE A 359 3.62 4.85 -11.51
CA PHE A 359 4.40 5.64 -10.57
C PHE A 359 4.77 4.77 -9.38
N TRP A 360 6.05 4.70 -9.06
CA TRP A 360 6.52 4.18 -7.78
C TRP A 360 6.84 5.31 -6.83
N ARG A 361 6.40 5.16 -5.57
CA ARG A 361 7.07 5.86 -4.48
C ARG A 361 8.49 5.30 -4.34
N THR A 362 9.46 6.17 -4.13
CA THR A 362 10.87 5.80 -3.95
C THR A 362 11.43 6.39 -2.66
N GLU A 363 12.59 5.94 -2.22
CA GLU A 363 13.25 6.54 -1.06
C GLU A 363 13.84 7.92 -1.42
N PRO A 364 13.91 8.87 -0.47
CA PRO A 364 14.48 10.19 -0.74
C PRO A 364 15.96 10.17 -1.16
N HIS A 365 16.76 9.24 -0.65
CA HIS A 365 18.18 9.14 -0.97
C HIS A 365 18.47 8.34 -2.25
N ASP A 366 17.42 7.82 -2.88
CA ASP A 366 17.49 7.10 -4.16
C ASP A 366 17.74 8.10 -5.32
N PRO A 367 18.63 7.76 -6.30
CA PRO A 367 18.69 8.47 -7.59
C PRO A 367 17.37 8.52 -8.39
N ALA A 368 16.32 7.77 -8.01
CA ALA A 368 15.04 7.65 -8.70
C ALA A 368 14.06 8.84 -8.55
N ALA A 369 14.57 10.05 -8.33
CA ALA A 369 13.77 11.23 -8.70
C ALA A 369 13.45 11.13 -10.19
N SER A 370 12.20 11.38 -10.56
CA SER A 370 11.74 11.27 -11.94
C SER A 370 10.67 12.32 -12.22
N TYR A 371 10.57 12.71 -13.49
CA TYR A 371 9.47 13.53 -14.00
C TYR A 371 9.27 13.39 -15.52
N TYR A 372 8.09 13.79 -15.99
CA TYR A 372 7.75 14.06 -17.38
C TYR A 372 6.87 15.31 -17.43
N ALA A 373 7.41 16.43 -17.92
CA ALA A 373 6.83 17.75 -17.73
C ALA A 373 7.23 18.77 -18.80
N ASP A 374 6.33 19.72 -19.05
CA ASP A 374 6.61 20.88 -19.88
C ASP A 374 7.50 21.90 -19.13
N GLU A 375 8.36 22.59 -19.87
CA GLU A 375 9.20 23.69 -19.37
C GLU A 375 8.49 25.02 -19.58
N ILE A 376 7.71 25.42 -18.58
CA ILE A 376 6.75 26.51 -18.65
C ILE A 376 7.35 27.92 -18.48
N GLY A 377 8.67 28.04 -18.36
CA GLY A 377 9.32 29.30 -18.01
C GLY A 377 9.36 29.50 -16.49
N SER A 378 8.97 30.67 -15.99
CA SER A 378 9.01 30.96 -14.55
C SER A 378 7.67 31.52 -14.08
N LEU A 379 7.05 30.84 -13.11
CA LEU A 379 5.88 31.30 -12.38
C LEU A 379 6.20 31.35 -10.88
N THR A 380 5.51 32.23 -10.17
CA THR A 380 5.65 32.45 -8.74
C THR A 380 4.29 32.51 -8.06
N LEU A 381 4.26 32.73 -6.74
CA LEU A 381 3.02 33.01 -6.02
C LEU A 381 2.40 34.37 -6.38
N GLU A 382 3.08 35.24 -7.12
CA GLU A 382 2.51 36.51 -7.60
C GLU A 382 1.67 36.31 -8.88
N ASP A 383 1.83 35.18 -9.56
CA ASP A 383 1.19 34.90 -10.83
C ASP A 383 -0.14 34.16 -10.62
N PRO A 384 -1.22 34.52 -11.35
CA PRO A 384 -2.41 33.67 -11.41
C PRO A 384 -2.07 32.36 -12.13
N ILE A 385 -2.48 31.24 -11.53
CA ILE A 385 -2.23 29.90 -12.07
C ILE A 385 -3.56 29.19 -12.24
N GLU A 386 -3.82 28.65 -13.43
CA GLU A 386 -5.00 27.86 -13.72
C GLU A 386 -4.63 26.64 -14.55
N PHE A 387 -5.14 25.47 -14.13
CA PHE A 387 -5.06 24.27 -14.95
C PHE A 387 -6.27 23.35 -14.77
N SER A 388 -6.58 22.56 -15.79
CA SER A 388 -7.72 21.65 -15.81
C SER A 388 -7.47 20.48 -16.74
N GLY A 389 -8.32 19.47 -16.65
CA GLY A 389 -8.37 18.38 -17.62
C GLY A 389 -9.14 17.18 -17.10
N SER A 390 -8.80 16.02 -17.64
CA SER A 390 -9.36 14.73 -17.23
C SER A 390 -8.30 13.87 -16.56
N ILE A 391 -8.73 13.06 -15.60
CA ILE A 391 -7.91 12.07 -14.92
C ILE A 391 -8.64 10.72 -14.89
N SER A 392 -7.90 9.64 -15.03
CA SER A 392 -8.39 8.28 -14.81
C SER A 392 -7.37 7.49 -13.98
N PHE A 393 -7.87 6.75 -13.00
CA PHE A 393 -7.05 6.00 -12.08
C PHE A 393 -7.30 4.51 -12.26
N THR A 394 -6.29 3.76 -12.70
CA THR A 394 -6.48 2.40 -13.23
C THR A 394 -6.00 1.31 -12.31
N ASP A 395 -4.98 1.56 -11.49
CA ASP A 395 -4.46 0.60 -10.51
C ASP A 395 -3.77 1.31 -9.32
N GLY A 396 -3.81 0.71 -8.14
CA GLY A 396 -3.20 1.28 -6.95
C GLY A 396 -2.98 0.28 -5.81
N MET A 397 -1.78 0.33 -5.22
CA MET A 397 -1.37 -0.46 -4.05
C MET A 397 -1.45 0.34 -2.74
N SER A 398 -1.60 -0.31 -1.59
CA SER A 398 -1.50 0.38 -0.29
C SER A 398 -0.14 1.07 -0.11
N ASP A 399 -0.12 2.19 0.61
CA ASP A 399 1.07 3.04 0.82
C ASP A 399 1.63 3.63 -0.49
N ALA A 400 0.79 3.81 -1.52
CA ALA A 400 1.21 4.36 -2.81
C ALA A 400 0.82 5.85 -3.00
N GLY A 401 1.44 6.51 -3.97
CA GLY A 401 1.14 7.92 -4.25
C GLY A 401 1.87 8.47 -5.46
N GLY A 402 1.41 9.62 -5.94
CA GLY A 402 1.94 10.33 -7.11
C GLY A 402 1.60 11.80 -7.05
N TYR A 403 2.13 12.58 -7.99
CA TYR A 403 1.83 14.00 -8.08
C TYR A 403 1.80 14.48 -9.52
N PHE A 404 0.88 15.40 -9.80
CA PHE A 404 0.89 16.19 -11.02
C PHE A 404 0.57 17.66 -10.75
N GLY A 405 1.16 18.54 -11.55
CA GLY A 405 1.00 19.98 -11.46
C GLY A 405 2.32 20.71 -11.60
N TYR A 406 2.39 21.89 -11.00
CA TYR A 406 3.55 22.78 -11.05
C TYR A 406 4.62 22.37 -10.04
N PHE A 407 5.89 22.40 -10.43
CA PHE A 407 7.00 22.14 -9.54
C PHE A 407 8.28 22.88 -9.97
N SER A 408 9.26 22.94 -9.06
CA SER A 408 10.65 23.29 -9.39
C SER A 408 11.46 22.04 -9.71
N ARG A 409 12.09 21.99 -10.89
CA ARG A 409 13.00 20.90 -11.26
C ARG A 409 14.19 20.78 -10.32
N GLU A 410 14.77 21.90 -9.89
CA GLU A 410 15.89 21.90 -8.95
C GLU A 410 15.49 21.25 -7.62
N ALA A 411 14.34 21.64 -7.06
CA ALA A 411 13.84 21.06 -5.82
C ALA A 411 13.52 19.56 -5.97
N GLN A 412 12.90 19.15 -7.09
CA GLN A 412 12.57 17.74 -7.34
C GLN A 412 13.83 16.86 -7.47
N LEU A 413 14.92 17.40 -8.02
CA LEU A 413 16.19 16.70 -8.20
C LEU A 413 17.17 16.89 -7.03
N GLU A 414 16.76 17.54 -5.93
CA GLU A 414 17.58 17.67 -4.72
C GLU A 414 17.97 16.26 -4.22
N LYS A 415 19.26 16.05 -3.99
CA LYS A 415 19.79 14.79 -3.48
C LYS A 415 19.80 14.84 -1.96
N TYR A 416 19.34 13.76 -1.34
CA TYR A 416 19.35 13.58 0.10
C TYR A 416 20.24 12.41 0.46
N GLU A 417 20.90 12.50 1.61
CA GLU A 417 21.53 11.33 2.21
C GLU A 417 20.48 10.45 2.88
N LYS A 418 20.81 9.18 3.14
CA LYS A 418 19.96 8.31 3.93
C LYS A 418 19.71 8.94 5.31
N ASP A 419 18.47 8.92 5.77
CA ASP A 419 18.01 9.48 7.05
C ASP A 419 18.12 11.02 7.18
N ASP A 420 18.31 11.75 6.06
CA ASP A 420 18.28 13.22 6.10
C ASP A 420 16.88 13.71 6.53
N PRO A 421 16.76 14.48 7.64
CA PRO A 421 15.47 14.91 8.16
C PRO A 421 14.72 15.88 7.23
N ARG A 422 15.39 16.43 6.21
CA ARG A 422 14.79 17.28 5.18
C ARG A 422 14.16 16.46 4.05
N ALA A 423 14.45 15.16 3.99
CA ALA A 423 14.06 14.27 2.93
C ALA A 423 12.61 13.82 3.14
N SER A 424 11.67 14.64 2.67
CA SER A 424 10.23 14.44 2.85
C SER A 424 9.45 14.94 1.63
N PHE A 425 8.24 14.40 1.41
CA PHE A 425 7.35 14.76 0.32
C PHE A 425 6.04 15.38 0.85
N PRO A 426 5.44 16.40 0.18
CA PRO A 426 5.87 17.07 -1.04
C PRO A 426 7.06 17.98 -0.80
N PHE A 427 7.89 18.12 -1.84
CA PHE A 427 9.04 18.99 -1.79
C PHE A 427 8.63 20.46 -1.86
N LYS A 428 9.62 21.33 -1.57
CA LYS A 428 9.54 22.78 -1.75
C LYS A 428 9.04 23.11 -3.15
N ASN A 429 8.37 24.24 -3.30
CA ASN A 429 7.97 24.79 -4.60
C ASN A 429 7.09 23.85 -5.45
N MET A 430 5.95 23.42 -4.91
CA MET A 430 4.94 22.63 -5.62
C MET A 430 3.57 23.31 -5.55
N MET A 431 2.80 23.27 -6.64
CA MET A 431 1.38 23.64 -6.66
C MET A 431 0.61 22.71 -7.62
N GLY A 432 -0.26 21.87 -7.09
CA GLY A 432 -0.85 20.81 -7.90
C GLY A 432 -1.70 19.84 -7.09
N PHE A 433 -1.87 18.63 -7.62
CA PHE A 433 -2.54 17.54 -6.93
C PHE A 433 -1.55 16.47 -6.51
N GLN A 434 -1.58 16.15 -5.22
CA GLN A 434 -0.99 14.93 -4.67
C GLN A 434 -2.06 13.84 -4.66
N ILE A 435 -1.78 12.69 -5.27
CA ILE A 435 -2.55 11.47 -5.04
C ILE A 435 -1.85 10.76 -3.88
N ALA A 436 -2.50 10.73 -2.72
CA ALA A 436 -1.97 10.08 -1.53
C ALA A 436 -2.92 8.99 -1.07
N ASP A 437 -2.37 7.88 -0.62
CA ASP A 437 -3.16 6.89 0.08
C ASP A 437 -3.78 7.50 1.35
N ARG A 438 -5.08 7.26 1.53
CA ARG A 438 -5.70 7.34 2.85
C ARG A 438 -5.75 5.91 3.34
N SER A 439 -5.08 5.62 4.45
CA SER A 439 -4.94 4.28 5.01
C SER A 439 -6.26 3.57 5.37
N SER A 440 -7.42 4.17 5.07
CA SER A 440 -8.74 3.74 5.54
C SER A 440 -9.90 3.86 4.55
N VAL A 441 -9.76 4.49 3.36
CA VAL A 441 -10.90 4.54 2.38
C VAL A 441 -10.50 4.41 0.90
N GLY A 442 -9.23 4.58 0.53
CA GLY A 442 -8.78 4.67 -0.87
C GLY A 442 -7.68 5.71 -1.03
N TYR A 443 -7.70 6.52 -2.09
CA TYR A 443 -6.73 7.60 -2.29
C TYR A 443 -7.38 8.96 -2.18
N ASN A 444 -6.73 9.92 -1.55
CA ASN A 444 -7.15 11.32 -1.64
C ASN A 444 -6.51 11.95 -2.87
N LEU A 445 -7.32 12.58 -3.71
CA LEU A 445 -6.84 13.61 -4.61
C LEU A 445 -6.73 14.91 -3.81
N ARG A 446 -5.52 15.23 -3.37
CA ARG A 446 -5.24 16.32 -2.43
C ARG A 446 -4.62 17.50 -3.17
N PRO A 447 -5.35 18.59 -3.44
CA PRO A 447 -4.75 19.81 -3.94
C PRO A 447 -3.84 20.42 -2.87
N VAL A 448 -2.65 20.86 -3.29
CA VAL A 448 -1.58 21.26 -2.39
C VAL A 448 -0.78 22.42 -2.98
N ALA A 449 -0.32 23.31 -2.10
CA ALA A 449 0.71 24.29 -2.41
C ALA A 449 1.81 24.26 -1.33
N SER A 450 3.08 24.28 -1.76
CA SER A 450 4.26 24.39 -0.90
C SER A 450 5.13 25.59 -1.29
N ASP A 451 5.63 26.28 -0.28
CA ASP A 451 6.58 27.39 -0.45
C ASP A 451 8.03 26.90 -0.61
N SER A 452 8.96 27.83 -0.78
CA SER A 452 10.40 27.58 -0.94
C SER A 452 11.09 26.93 0.27
N ALA A 453 10.46 26.96 1.46
CA ALA A 453 10.93 26.30 2.67
C ALA A 453 10.19 24.99 2.98
N GLY A 454 9.23 24.58 2.13
CA GLY A 454 8.43 23.37 2.33
C GLY A 454 7.18 23.57 3.20
N GLY A 455 6.84 24.81 3.55
CA GLY A 455 5.59 25.12 4.25
C GLY A 455 4.38 24.81 3.36
N ARG A 456 3.49 23.93 3.82
CA ARG A 456 2.41 23.34 3.00
C ARG A 456 1.02 23.71 3.49
N THR A 457 0.12 23.97 2.54
CA THR A 457 -1.32 24.04 2.75
C THR A 457 -2.04 23.22 1.67
N GLY A 458 -3.27 22.81 1.94
CA GLY A 458 -4.08 22.03 1.00
C GLY A 458 -5.43 21.66 1.59
N ALA A 459 -6.25 21.01 0.78
CA ALA A 459 -7.55 20.46 1.18
C ALA A 459 -7.66 19.00 0.71
N ASP A 460 -8.64 18.25 1.19
CA ASP A 460 -8.96 16.91 0.70
C ASP A 460 -10.18 16.99 -0.24
N CYS A 461 -10.06 16.52 -1.49
CA CYS A 461 -11.19 16.44 -2.44
C CYS A 461 -11.95 15.11 -2.36
N GLY A 462 -11.96 14.48 -1.19
CA GLY A 462 -12.60 13.19 -0.98
C GLY A 462 -11.77 12.01 -1.50
N VAL A 463 -12.44 10.85 -1.59
CA VAL A 463 -11.84 9.55 -1.88
C VAL A 463 -11.93 9.23 -3.37
N PHE A 464 -10.81 8.76 -3.91
CA PHE A 464 -10.57 8.37 -5.28
C PHE A 464 -10.18 6.90 -5.30
N LEU A 465 -10.93 6.09 -6.05
CA LEU A 465 -10.67 4.67 -6.23
C LEU A 465 -10.05 4.43 -7.61
N PRO A 466 -9.17 3.42 -7.76
CA PRO A 466 -8.69 2.98 -9.06
C PRO A 466 -9.76 2.14 -9.76
N ASP A 467 -10.86 2.79 -10.16
CA ASP A 467 -12.00 2.18 -10.85
C ASP A 467 -11.98 2.43 -12.37
N SER A 468 -10.88 3.00 -12.87
CA SER A 468 -10.67 3.42 -14.26
C SER A 468 -11.69 4.45 -14.78
N ARG A 469 -12.47 5.08 -13.90
CA ARG A 469 -13.45 6.08 -14.30
C ARG A 469 -12.74 7.38 -14.68
N GLN A 470 -13.13 7.92 -15.83
CA GLN A 470 -12.76 9.27 -16.24
C GLN A 470 -13.45 10.30 -15.34
N ARG A 471 -12.66 11.25 -14.82
CA ARG A 471 -13.09 12.29 -13.88
C ARG A 471 -12.53 13.62 -14.36
N HIS A 472 -13.25 14.71 -14.13
CA HIS A 472 -12.83 16.04 -14.58
C HIS A 472 -12.40 16.89 -13.41
N PHE A 473 -11.30 17.61 -13.56
CA PHE A 473 -10.79 18.49 -12.52
C PHE A 473 -10.49 19.90 -13.04
N THR A 474 -10.59 20.87 -12.13
CA THR A 474 -10.05 22.22 -12.32
C THR A 474 -9.25 22.62 -11.09
N PHE A 475 -8.25 23.47 -11.29
CA PHE A 475 -7.44 24.05 -10.24
C PHE A 475 -7.16 25.50 -10.59
N LYS A 476 -7.50 26.41 -9.69
CA LYS A 476 -7.30 27.85 -9.86
C LYS A 476 -6.66 28.44 -8.62
N TYR A 477 -5.54 29.13 -8.81
CA TYR A 477 -4.89 29.97 -7.83
C TYR A 477 -5.08 31.44 -8.20
N ASP A 478 -5.70 32.19 -7.28
CA ASP A 478 -5.87 33.63 -7.37
C ASP A 478 -4.94 34.29 -6.35
N PRO A 479 -3.86 34.99 -6.78
CA PRO A 479 -2.90 35.62 -5.89
C PRO A 479 -3.47 36.85 -5.16
N GLU A 480 -4.52 37.49 -5.70
CA GLU A 480 -5.13 38.69 -5.12
C GLU A 480 -6.23 38.35 -4.10
N ALA A 481 -6.75 37.12 -4.14
CA ALA A 481 -7.70 36.63 -3.15
C ALA A 481 -7.07 36.52 -1.74
N ASN A 482 -7.94 36.39 -0.72
CA ASN A 482 -7.53 36.32 0.68
C ASN A 482 -6.62 37.49 1.08
N GLU A 483 -7.06 38.72 0.76
CA GLU A 483 -6.33 39.96 1.08
C GLU A 483 -4.93 40.02 0.45
N GLY A 484 -4.78 39.54 -0.79
CA GLY A 484 -3.49 39.51 -1.50
C GLY A 484 -2.51 38.44 -1.01
N ILE A 485 -2.96 37.49 -0.18
CA ILE A 485 -2.14 36.35 0.28
C ILE A 485 -2.25 35.16 -0.69
N GLY A 486 -3.39 35.05 -1.36
CA GLY A 486 -3.70 34.02 -2.33
C GLY A 486 -4.65 32.93 -1.83
N ARG A 487 -5.50 32.45 -2.73
CA ARG A 487 -6.46 31.35 -2.49
C ARG A 487 -6.42 30.38 -3.66
N VAL A 488 -6.49 29.09 -3.33
CA VAL A 488 -6.74 28.03 -4.31
C VAL A 488 -8.19 27.58 -4.23
N THR A 489 -8.83 27.46 -5.38
CA THR A 489 -10.15 26.84 -5.59
C THR A 489 -9.96 25.70 -6.59
N VAL A 490 -10.41 24.50 -6.23
CA VAL A 490 -10.36 23.32 -7.11
C VAL A 490 -11.74 22.70 -7.26
N THR A 491 -11.96 22.00 -8.37
CA THR A 491 -13.13 21.13 -8.52
C THR A 491 -12.73 19.72 -8.95
N LEU A 492 -13.47 18.71 -8.51
CA LEU A 492 -13.43 17.34 -9.02
C LEU A 492 -14.88 16.90 -9.28
N ASP A 493 -15.22 16.59 -10.52
CA ASP A 493 -16.60 16.28 -10.96
C ASP A 493 -17.64 17.33 -10.49
N GLY A 494 -17.22 18.60 -10.41
CA GLY A 494 -18.06 19.72 -9.96
C GLY A 494 -18.09 19.93 -8.44
N GLU A 495 -17.57 19.00 -7.63
CA GLU A 495 -17.41 19.22 -6.19
C GLU A 495 -16.26 20.19 -5.93
N THR A 496 -16.53 21.29 -5.23
CA THR A 496 -15.56 22.37 -5.02
C THR A 496 -14.88 22.25 -3.66
N GLN A 497 -13.56 22.45 -3.62
CA GLN A 497 -12.77 22.62 -2.41
C GLN A 497 -11.93 23.89 -2.48
N GLU A 498 -11.67 24.51 -1.34
CA GLU A 498 -10.84 25.71 -1.26
C GLU A 498 -9.87 25.63 -0.09
N TYR A 499 -8.68 26.21 -0.27
CA TYR A 499 -7.76 26.50 0.82
C TYR A 499 -7.02 27.80 0.57
N LYS A 500 -6.58 28.40 1.68
CA LYS A 500 -5.89 29.68 1.68
C LYS A 500 -4.41 29.45 1.93
N LEU A 501 -3.57 30.22 1.25
CA LEU A 501 -2.18 30.33 1.64
C LEU A 501 -2.07 31.12 2.94
N THR A 502 -1.03 30.83 3.71
CA THR A 502 -0.67 31.61 4.89
C THR A 502 0.21 32.78 4.48
N LYS A 503 0.19 33.85 5.28
CA LYS A 503 1.09 35.02 5.07
C LYS A 503 2.56 34.59 5.02
N ALA A 504 2.96 33.63 5.87
CA ALA A 504 4.31 33.10 5.90
C ALA A 504 4.70 32.37 4.59
N GLN A 505 3.78 31.63 3.98
CA GLN A 505 4.01 31.02 2.66
C GLN A 505 4.17 32.08 1.58
N ARG A 506 3.29 33.08 1.55
CA ARG A 506 3.37 34.19 0.59
C ARG A 506 4.72 34.92 0.70
N ASP A 507 5.15 35.22 1.92
CA ASP A 507 6.41 35.93 2.17
C ASP A 507 7.66 35.14 1.80
N ARG A 508 7.61 33.81 1.91
CA ARG A 508 8.71 32.92 1.49
C ARG A 508 8.75 32.70 -0.02
N GLY A 509 7.64 32.93 -0.71
CA GLY A 509 7.52 32.71 -2.15
C GLY A 509 7.63 31.24 -2.55
N ALA A 510 7.44 31.01 -3.85
CA ALA A 510 7.71 29.74 -4.51
C ALA A 510 8.12 30.03 -5.96
N LEU A 511 8.91 29.13 -6.56
CA LEU A 511 9.29 29.18 -7.97
C LEU A 511 8.84 27.90 -8.68
N PHE A 512 8.03 28.03 -9.71
CA PHE A 512 7.62 26.92 -10.56
C PHE A 512 8.20 27.10 -11.96
N ASP A 513 8.91 26.08 -12.44
CA ASP A 513 9.55 26.09 -13.76
C ASP A 513 9.11 24.93 -14.67
N HIS A 514 8.37 23.95 -14.11
CA HIS A 514 7.81 22.82 -14.84
C HIS A 514 6.34 22.58 -14.48
N PHE A 515 5.58 22.05 -15.44
CA PHE A 515 4.22 21.53 -15.23
C PHE A 515 4.11 20.11 -15.78
N GLY A 516 3.73 19.15 -14.96
CA GLY A 516 3.57 17.76 -15.41
C GLY A 516 3.56 16.74 -14.29
N LEU A 517 4.07 15.54 -14.59
CA LEU A 517 4.07 14.36 -13.74
C LEU A 517 5.38 14.22 -12.98
N VAL A 518 5.31 13.90 -11.67
CA VAL A 518 6.50 13.59 -10.86
C VAL A 518 6.21 12.41 -9.93
N ASN A 519 7.26 11.64 -9.59
CA ASN A 519 7.13 10.63 -8.54
C ASN A 519 7.26 11.23 -7.13
N VAL A 520 6.68 10.52 -6.17
CA VAL A 520 6.75 10.79 -4.74
C VAL A 520 7.96 10.08 -4.14
N ARG A 521 8.73 10.74 -3.27
CA ARG A 521 10.00 10.22 -2.73
C ARG A 521 9.97 10.09 -1.20
N VAL A 522 9.11 9.22 -0.64
CA VAL A 522 8.97 8.96 0.81
C VAL A 522 8.72 7.47 1.13
N GLY A 523 9.33 6.57 0.35
CA GLY A 523 9.11 5.12 0.44
C GLY A 523 7.66 4.72 0.17
N GLY A 524 7.35 3.44 0.02
CA GLY A 524 5.98 2.95 -0.20
C GLY A 524 5.82 2.18 -1.51
N HIS A 525 4.61 2.21 -2.08
CA HIS A 525 4.25 1.39 -3.24
C HIS A 525 3.84 2.23 -4.45
N SER A 526 3.27 1.57 -5.45
CA SER A 526 2.97 2.15 -6.76
C SER A 526 1.49 2.45 -7.01
N ILE A 527 1.23 3.48 -7.81
CA ILE A 527 -0.07 3.78 -8.41
C ILE A 527 0.05 3.87 -9.93
N GLN A 528 -1.07 3.76 -10.63
CA GLN A 528 -1.15 3.97 -12.07
C GLN A 528 -2.34 4.87 -12.41
N TYR A 529 -2.06 6.08 -12.90
CA TYR A 529 -3.08 7.03 -13.33
C TYR A 529 -2.66 7.74 -14.62
N TYR A 530 -3.65 8.31 -15.31
CA TYR A 530 -3.52 8.97 -16.59
C TYR A 530 -4.24 10.31 -16.59
N LEU A 531 -3.74 11.25 -17.38
CA LEU A 531 -4.27 12.59 -17.61
C LEU A 531 -4.41 12.86 -19.11
N ASP A 532 -5.49 13.52 -19.50
CA ASP A 532 -5.70 13.96 -20.88
C ASP A 532 -6.47 15.30 -20.92
N ASP A 533 -6.50 15.93 -22.10
CA ASP A 533 -7.18 17.20 -22.36
C ASP A 533 -6.76 18.30 -21.36
N LEU A 534 -5.45 18.47 -21.18
CA LEU A 534 -4.89 19.43 -20.22
C LEU A 534 -4.90 20.86 -20.77
N SER A 535 -5.42 21.78 -19.97
CA SER A 535 -5.22 23.23 -20.13
C SER A 535 -4.38 23.72 -18.95
N TYR A 536 -3.32 24.50 -19.17
CA TYR A 536 -2.46 25.01 -18.07
C TYR A 536 -1.80 26.36 -18.39
N THR A 537 -1.57 27.17 -17.35
CA THR A 537 -0.84 28.44 -17.46
C THR A 537 0.66 28.21 -17.63
N ALA A 538 1.27 28.91 -18.58
CA ALA A 538 2.71 28.96 -18.80
C ALA A 538 3.19 30.41 -19.02
N ASN A 539 4.48 30.65 -18.78
CA ASN A 539 5.17 31.91 -19.01
C ASN A 539 6.39 31.68 -19.92
N TYR A 540 6.13 31.26 -21.15
CA TYR A 540 7.22 30.97 -22.08
C TYR A 540 8.06 32.23 -22.36
N PRO A 541 9.40 32.13 -22.35
CA PRO A 541 10.24 33.19 -22.87
C PRO A 541 9.85 33.50 -24.33
N ASP A 542 9.79 34.78 -24.69
CA ASP A 542 9.40 35.22 -26.03
C ASP A 542 10.14 34.44 -27.13
N GLY A 543 9.38 33.81 -28.04
CA GLY A 543 9.91 33.06 -29.17
C GLY A 543 10.32 31.60 -28.89
N LYS A 544 10.05 31.04 -27.70
CA LYS A 544 10.30 29.62 -27.43
C LYS A 544 9.23 28.75 -28.11
N ASN A 545 9.60 28.12 -29.22
CA ASN A 545 9.00 26.83 -29.58
C ASN A 545 9.73 25.75 -28.77
N PRO A 546 9.05 25.04 -27.85
CA PRO A 546 9.70 23.94 -27.14
C PRO A 546 10.20 22.91 -28.16
N ALA A 547 11.51 22.62 -28.12
CA ALA A 547 12.09 21.60 -28.97
C ALA A 547 11.54 20.24 -28.56
N PHE A 548 11.07 19.44 -29.52
CA PHE A 548 10.62 18.08 -29.27
C PHE A 548 11.76 17.23 -28.69
N LYS A 549 11.54 16.67 -27.50
CA LYS A 549 12.48 15.75 -26.84
C LYS A 549 11.86 14.34 -26.82
N PRO A 550 12.33 13.40 -27.65
CA PRO A 550 11.79 12.04 -27.62
C PRO A 550 12.04 11.42 -26.25
N GLN A 551 11.03 10.72 -25.71
CA GLN A 551 11.18 9.97 -24.46
C GLN A 551 12.32 8.96 -24.58
N THR A 552 13.16 8.89 -23.56
CA THR A 552 14.29 7.95 -23.47
C THR A 552 14.03 6.90 -22.40
N TYR A 553 14.59 5.71 -22.60
CA TYR A 553 14.46 4.57 -21.68
C TYR A 553 15.75 4.37 -20.90
N VAL A 554 15.61 3.99 -19.63
CA VAL A 554 16.72 3.63 -18.76
C VAL A 554 16.63 2.14 -18.43
N GLU A 555 17.61 1.37 -18.87
CA GLU A 555 17.70 -0.05 -18.51
C GLU A 555 18.21 -0.22 -17.08
N VAL A 556 17.51 -1.03 -16.29
CA VAL A 556 17.87 -1.31 -14.90
C VAL A 556 17.74 -2.81 -14.65
N PRO A 557 18.80 -3.50 -14.18
CA PRO A 557 18.72 -4.90 -13.81
C PRO A 557 17.70 -5.15 -12.70
N TYR A 558 16.98 -6.27 -12.79
CA TYR A 558 16.15 -6.73 -11.70
C TYR A 558 16.99 -6.93 -10.42
N PRO A 559 16.56 -6.41 -9.26
CA PRO A 559 17.32 -6.56 -8.01
C PRO A 559 17.13 -7.97 -7.46
N LYS A 560 17.92 -8.92 -7.98
CA LYS A 560 17.82 -10.36 -7.69
C LYS A 560 18.06 -10.69 -6.22
N GLU A 561 19.08 -10.10 -5.60
CA GLU A 561 19.49 -10.40 -4.22
C GLU A 561 18.38 -10.13 -3.20
N SER A 562 17.52 -9.17 -3.49
CA SER A 562 16.41 -8.74 -2.65
C SER A 562 15.04 -9.15 -3.20
N ALA A 563 15.03 -10.06 -4.19
CA ALA A 563 13.85 -10.57 -4.87
C ALA A 563 12.89 -9.46 -5.33
N GLY A 564 13.41 -8.46 -6.05
CA GLY A 564 12.58 -7.40 -6.67
C GLY A 564 12.43 -6.13 -5.83
N ARG A 565 12.99 -6.09 -4.62
CA ARG A 565 12.89 -4.93 -3.71
C ARG A 565 14.20 -4.13 -3.68
N LYS A 566 14.20 -2.85 -4.06
CA LYS A 566 15.45 -2.05 -4.03
C LYS A 566 15.97 -1.67 -2.62
N TYR A 567 15.11 -1.72 -1.58
CA TYR A 567 15.41 -1.22 -0.23
C TYR A 567 14.93 -2.16 0.87
#